data_AF-A0A6G0WZ32-F1
#
_entry.id   AF-A0A6G0WZ32-F1
#
_cell.length_a   1.000
_cell.length_b   1.000
_cell.length_c   1.000
_cell.angle_alpha   90.00
_cell.angle_beta   90.00
_cell.angle_gamma   90.00
#
_symmetry.space_group_name_H-M   'P 1'
#
loop_
_entity.id
_entity.type
_entity.pdbx_description
1 polymer ?
#
loop_
_entity_poly.entity_id
_entity_poly.type
_entity_poly.pdbx_seq_one_letter_code
_entity_poly.pdbx_strand_id
1 'polypeptide(L)'
;MKNYTSHTIDDRRRALELLQTLSTYQVAKEMAISRRTIRNWAANSEAILEFKGSKMRKKMKSVGRKEILPDPTALKEYMTEMRAKERAPTCVHVIKWLKKHHRDWLRVYLSGKNNGYKSLLRLLQRFSHRHGFSRQRPGKLKLKQDVLDSMREEFAKEFHRQYETYDKNNRYNVDETGIFYEMPPRII
;
A
#
# COMPACT_ATOMS: atom_id res chain seq x y z
N MET A 1 27.40 26.21 -1.59
CA MET A 1 26.36 25.16 -1.46
C MET A 1 26.59 24.40 -0.16
N LYS A 2 25.58 24.26 0.72
CA LYS A 2 25.71 23.41 1.92
C LYS A 2 25.60 21.95 1.49
N ASN A 3 26.71 21.23 1.47
CA ASN A 3 26.73 19.79 1.20
C ASN A 3 26.10 19.07 2.39
N TYR A 4 24.86 18.61 2.25
CA TYR A 4 24.21 17.79 3.26
C TYR A 4 24.71 16.36 3.12
N THR A 5 25.67 15.97 3.96
CA THR A 5 26.11 14.57 4.09
C THR A 5 24.94 13.74 4.60
N SER A 6 24.53 12.74 3.81
CA SER A 6 23.35 11.93 4.13
C SER A 6 23.78 10.62 4.79
N HIS A 7 23.54 10.50 6.09
CA HIS A 7 23.90 9.32 6.89
C HIS A 7 22.75 8.31 7.02
N THR A 8 23.11 7.02 6.95
CA THR A 8 22.21 5.88 7.10
C THR A 8 21.79 5.67 8.55
N ILE A 9 20.86 4.77 8.84
CA ILE A 9 20.53 4.38 10.23
C ILE A 9 21.70 3.60 10.84
N ASP A 10 22.44 2.83 10.04
CA ASP A 10 23.63 2.10 10.50
C ASP A 10 24.70 3.05 11.05
N ASP A 11 25.01 4.12 10.31
CA ASP A 11 25.96 5.16 10.75
C ASP A 11 25.53 5.79 12.08
N ARG A 12 24.23 5.98 12.28
CA ARG A 12 23.69 6.55 13.53
C ARG A 12 23.86 5.59 14.69
N ARG A 13 23.61 4.30 14.46
CA ARG A 13 23.77 3.27 15.50
C ARG A 13 25.23 3.10 15.89
N ARG A 14 26.15 3.08 14.92
CA ARG A 14 27.59 3.07 15.17
C ARG A 14 28.04 4.29 15.99
N ALA A 15 27.53 5.48 15.67
CA ALA A 15 27.81 6.67 16.46
C ALA A 15 27.31 6.56 17.91
N LEU A 16 26.12 6.00 18.13
CA LEU A 16 25.56 5.80 19.47
C LEU A 16 26.33 4.75 20.29
N GLU A 17 26.83 3.71 19.64
CA GLU A 17 27.69 2.69 20.26
C GLU A 17 29.02 3.30 20.71
N LEU A 18 29.69 4.06 19.83
CA LEU A 18 30.93 4.75 20.17
C LEU A 18 30.75 5.78 21.29
N LEU A 19 29.57 6.39 21.43
CA LEU A 19 29.28 7.34 22.52
C LEU A 19 29.20 6.67 23.90
N GLN A 20 29.16 5.35 23.99
CA GLN A 20 29.23 4.64 25.27
C GLN A 20 30.64 4.68 25.88
N THR A 21 31.68 4.78 25.03
CA THR A 21 33.09 4.72 25.44
C THR A 21 33.85 6.01 25.17
N LEU A 22 33.42 6.79 24.17
CA LEU A 22 34.11 7.99 23.69
C LEU A 22 33.27 9.25 23.88
N SER A 23 33.95 10.38 24.05
CA SER A 23 33.30 11.70 24.07
C SER A 23 32.72 12.07 22.70
N THR A 24 31.70 12.94 22.70
CA THR A 24 31.10 13.47 21.45
C THR A 24 32.12 14.11 20.49
N TYR A 25 33.23 14.65 21.00
CA TYR A 25 34.32 15.20 20.20
C TYR A 25 35.12 14.09 19.49
N GLN A 26 35.49 13.04 20.22
CA GLN A 26 36.23 11.89 19.66
C GLN A 26 35.39 11.17 18.59
N VAL A 27 34.12 10.88 18.88
CA VAL A 27 33.21 10.24 17.90
C VAL A 27 33.03 11.09 16.63
N ALA A 28 32.89 12.40 16.79
CA ALA A 28 32.79 13.32 15.65
C ALA A 28 34.06 13.31 14.78
N LYS A 29 35.24 13.24 15.41
CA LYS A 29 36.53 13.17 14.73
C LYS A 29 36.71 11.83 14.00
N GLU A 30 36.42 10.72 14.67
CA GLU A 30 36.55 9.37 14.10
C GLU A 30 35.63 9.15 12.90
N MET A 31 34.38 9.58 13.00
CA MET A 31 33.39 9.39 11.93
C MET A 31 33.41 10.48 10.86
N ALA A 32 34.22 11.54 11.04
CA ALA A 32 34.20 12.75 10.21
C ALA A 32 32.79 13.38 10.10
N ILE A 33 32.04 13.40 11.20
CA ILE A 33 30.65 13.93 11.28
C ILE A 33 30.63 15.13 12.22
N SER A 34 29.81 16.14 11.90
CA SER A 34 29.71 17.32 12.77
C SER A 34 29.24 16.94 14.18
N ARG A 35 29.87 17.53 15.22
CA ARG A 35 29.47 17.34 16.63
C ARG A 35 27.98 17.61 16.87
N ARG A 36 27.41 18.59 16.16
CA ARG A 36 25.98 18.93 16.22
C ARG A 36 25.11 17.76 15.74
N THR A 37 25.52 17.09 14.67
CA THR A 37 24.81 15.91 14.14
C THR A 37 24.85 14.76 15.13
N ILE A 38 26.02 14.46 15.71
CA ILE A 38 26.18 13.41 16.73
C ILE A 38 25.30 13.68 17.96
N ARG A 39 25.29 14.92 18.47
CA ARG A 39 24.40 15.32 19.58
C ARG A 39 22.92 15.16 19.24
N ASN A 40 22.51 15.54 18.03
CA ASN A 40 21.13 15.36 17.58
C ASN A 40 20.74 13.87 17.53
N TRP A 41 21.67 12.98 17.17
CA TRP A 41 21.39 11.54 17.19
C TRP A 41 21.32 10.99 18.61
N ALA A 42 22.20 11.43 19.51
CA ALA A 42 22.13 11.08 20.93
C ALA A 42 20.78 11.50 21.54
N ALA A 43 20.28 12.68 21.20
CA ALA A 43 18.96 13.16 21.65
C ALA A 43 17.77 12.37 21.06
N ASN A 44 17.97 11.63 19.96
CA ASN A 44 16.94 10.79 19.33
C ASN A 44 17.33 9.29 19.38
N SER A 45 18.16 8.90 20.34
CA SER A 45 18.80 7.59 20.41
C SER A 45 17.79 6.45 20.47
N GLU A 46 16.77 6.58 21.31
CA GLU A 46 15.69 5.61 21.48
C GLU A 46 15.00 5.30 20.14
N ALA A 47 14.56 6.34 19.42
CA ALA A 47 13.91 6.19 18.11
C ALA A 47 14.84 5.57 17.04
N ILE A 48 16.16 5.82 17.13
CA ILE A 48 17.16 5.25 16.21
C ILE A 48 17.40 3.76 16.51
N LEU A 49 17.48 3.40 17.78
CA LEU A 49 17.70 2.03 18.22
C LEU A 49 16.45 1.17 17.96
N GLU A 50 15.26 1.68 18.26
CA GLU A 50 13.99 0.96 18.07
C GLU A 50 13.57 0.80 16.60
N PHE A 51 14.16 1.57 15.67
CA PHE A 51 13.78 1.54 14.26
C PHE A 51 13.94 0.14 13.61
N LYS A 52 12.82 -0.51 13.27
CA LYS A 52 12.80 -1.87 12.68
C LYS A 52 13.00 -1.94 11.16
N GLY A 53 13.19 -0.81 10.48
CA GLY A 53 13.38 -0.79 9.02
C GLY A 53 14.83 -1.08 8.58
N SER A 54 15.08 -1.00 7.28
CA SER A 54 16.43 -1.22 6.72
C SER A 54 17.48 -0.28 7.31
N LYS A 55 18.61 -0.83 7.76
CA LYS A 55 19.76 -0.10 8.31
C LYS A 55 20.38 0.87 7.29
N MET A 56 20.28 0.56 6.00
CA MET A 56 20.78 1.39 4.89
C MET A 56 19.92 2.63 4.61
N ARG A 57 18.74 2.72 5.24
CA ARG A 57 17.82 3.85 5.01
C ARG A 57 18.40 5.13 5.60
N LYS A 58 18.26 6.24 4.89
CA LYS A 58 18.73 7.58 5.34
C LYS A 58 17.71 8.36 6.16
N LYS A 59 16.44 7.92 6.18
CA LYS A 59 15.33 8.56 6.92
C LYS A 59 14.56 7.51 7.71
N MET A 60 14.33 7.78 9.01
CA MET A 60 13.55 6.89 9.89
C MET A 60 12.07 6.84 9.46
N LYS A 61 11.45 8.00 9.26
CA LYS A 61 10.11 8.09 8.68
C LYS A 61 10.23 8.41 7.19
N SER A 62 9.57 7.61 6.33
CA SER A 62 9.15 8.14 5.04
C SER A 62 8.11 9.20 5.36
N VAL A 63 8.50 10.46 5.37
CA VAL A 63 7.52 11.55 5.31
C VAL A 63 6.90 11.44 3.92
N GLY A 64 5.82 10.65 3.84
CA GLY A 64 4.95 10.64 2.68
C GLY A 64 4.49 12.08 2.44
N ARG A 65 4.28 12.43 1.17
CA ARG A 65 3.69 13.73 0.85
C ARG A 65 2.32 13.80 1.52
N LYS A 66 2.10 14.81 2.38
CA LYS A 66 0.81 15.09 3.02
C LYS A 66 -0.30 15.00 1.97
N GLU A 67 -1.38 14.31 2.30
CA GLU A 67 -2.52 14.18 1.38
C GLU A 67 -3.17 15.57 1.24
N ILE A 68 -3.31 16.04 0.00
CA ILE A 68 -3.87 17.37 -0.32
C ILE A 68 -5.41 17.31 -0.33
N LEU A 69 -5.96 16.09 -0.42
CA LEU A 69 -7.39 15.84 -0.45
C LEU A 69 -8.04 16.21 0.90
N PRO A 70 -9.28 16.73 0.88
CA PRO A 70 -9.91 17.34 2.05
C PRO A 70 -10.27 16.31 3.13
N ASP A 71 -10.78 15.14 2.72
CA ASP A 71 -11.01 14.00 3.60
C ASP A 71 -10.56 12.70 2.91
N PRO A 72 -9.30 12.29 3.12
CA PRO A 72 -8.76 11.10 2.51
C PRO A 72 -9.35 9.80 3.08
N THR A 73 -9.77 9.80 4.34
CA THR A 73 -10.28 8.61 5.04
C THR A 73 -11.67 8.27 4.53
N ALA A 74 -12.60 9.23 4.53
CA ALA A 74 -13.95 9.01 4.03
C ALA A 74 -13.96 8.69 2.53
N LEU A 75 -13.04 9.29 1.75
CA LEU A 75 -12.91 8.93 0.34
C LEU A 75 -12.45 7.48 0.14
N LYS A 76 -11.54 6.99 0.98
CA LYS A 76 -11.07 5.60 0.94
C LYS A 76 -12.21 4.64 1.30
N GLU A 77 -13.00 4.95 2.32
CA GLU A 77 -14.17 4.16 2.73
C GLU A 77 -15.19 4.08 1.59
N TYR A 78 -15.56 5.21 0.99
CA TYR A 78 -16.44 5.25 -0.18
C TYR A 78 -15.93 4.37 -1.33
N MET A 79 -14.64 4.44 -1.65
CA MET A 79 -14.04 3.60 -2.69
C MET A 79 -14.05 2.10 -2.33
N THR A 80 -13.92 1.78 -1.05
CA THR A 80 -13.96 0.41 -0.53
C THR A 80 -15.37 -0.16 -0.61
N GLU A 81 -16.39 0.61 -0.22
CA GLU A 81 -17.79 0.21 -0.35
C GLU A 81 -18.20 -0.03 -1.81
N MET A 82 -17.70 0.82 -2.73
CA MET A 82 -17.93 0.60 -4.16
C MET A 82 -17.38 -0.75 -4.61
N ARG A 83 -16.18 -1.12 -4.13
CA ARG A 83 -15.57 -2.43 -4.41
C ARG A 83 -16.35 -3.58 -3.80
N ALA A 84 -16.83 -3.42 -2.57
CA ALA A 84 -17.67 -4.42 -1.90
C ALA A 84 -18.97 -4.68 -2.68
N LYS A 85 -19.50 -3.65 -3.37
CA LYS A 85 -20.65 -3.76 -4.27
C LYS A 85 -20.28 -4.22 -5.69
N GLU A 86 -19.08 -4.74 -5.89
CA GLU A 86 -18.53 -5.20 -7.18
C GLU A 86 -18.43 -4.11 -8.26
N ARG A 87 -18.40 -2.83 -7.86
CA ARG A 87 -18.27 -1.70 -8.79
C ARG A 87 -16.85 -1.18 -8.80
N ALA A 88 -16.28 -1.04 -9.99
CA ALA A 88 -14.98 -0.41 -10.15
C ALA A 88 -15.06 1.09 -9.83
N PRO A 89 -14.34 1.60 -8.81
CA PRO A 89 -14.27 3.03 -8.55
C PRO A 89 -13.43 3.69 -9.65
N THR A 90 -14.05 4.63 -10.38
CA THR A 90 -13.38 5.40 -11.43
C THR A 90 -13.12 6.82 -10.97
N CYS A 91 -12.26 7.56 -11.68
CA CYS A 91 -12.06 8.99 -11.39
C CYS A 91 -13.38 9.77 -11.43
N VAL A 92 -14.34 9.38 -12.28
CA VAL A 92 -15.67 10.01 -12.33
C VAL A 92 -16.43 9.82 -11.02
N HIS A 93 -16.43 8.61 -10.45
CA HIS A 93 -17.09 8.34 -9.16
C HIS A 93 -16.46 9.15 -8.03
N VAL A 94 -15.12 9.25 -8.01
CA VAL A 94 -14.38 10.03 -7.01
C VAL A 94 -14.65 11.53 -7.17
N ILE A 95 -14.70 12.04 -8.41
CA ILE A 95 -15.05 13.45 -8.68
C ILE A 95 -16.49 13.74 -8.25
N LYS A 96 -17.45 12.83 -8.51
CA LYS A 96 -18.83 12.98 -8.04
C LYS A 96 -18.91 13.06 -6.51
N TRP A 97 -18.17 12.20 -5.82
CA TRP A 97 -18.07 12.24 -4.36
C TRP A 97 -17.49 13.58 -3.87
N LEU A 98 -16.40 14.05 -4.47
CA LEU A 98 -15.82 15.36 -4.13
C LEU A 98 -16.77 16.53 -4.40
N LYS A 99 -17.54 16.48 -5.51
CA LYS A 99 -18.56 17.49 -5.80
C LYS A 99 -19.67 17.52 -4.74
N LYS A 100 -20.05 16.35 -4.22
CA LYS A 100 -21.10 16.20 -3.21
C LYS A 100 -20.64 16.64 -1.81
N HIS A 101 -19.45 16.25 -1.40
CA HIS A 101 -18.98 16.40 -0.02
C HIS A 101 -17.98 17.54 0.18
N HIS A 102 -17.24 17.96 -0.85
CA HIS A 102 -16.17 18.95 -0.74
C HIS A 102 -16.13 19.91 -1.94
N ARG A 103 -17.28 20.50 -2.28
CA ARG A 103 -17.45 21.36 -3.46
C ARG A 103 -16.53 22.59 -3.43
N ASP A 104 -16.44 23.26 -2.29
CA ASP A 104 -15.62 24.48 -2.16
C ASP A 104 -14.13 24.18 -2.30
N TRP A 105 -13.66 23.09 -1.68
CA TRP A 105 -12.28 22.63 -1.84
C TRP A 105 -12.00 22.33 -3.32
N LEU A 106 -12.90 21.63 -4.02
CA LEU A 106 -12.74 21.31 -5.43
C LEU A 106 -12.66 22.59 -6.29
N ARG A 107 -13.50 23.60 -6.01
CA ARG A 107 -13.46 24.89 -6.71
C ARG A 107 -12.13 25.61 -6.53
N VAL A 108 -11.66 25.73 -5.29
CA VAL A 108 -10.38 26.39 -4.95
C VAL A 108 -9.19 25.63 -5.55
N TYR A 109 -9.23 24.30 -5.50
CA TYR A 109 -8.17 23.48 -6.08
C TYR A 109 -8.07 23.67 -7.61
N LEU A 110 -9.21 23.71 -8.30
CA LEU A 110 -9.25 23.87 -9.75
C LEU A 110 -8.83 25.27 -10.20
N SER A 111 -9.21 26.33 -9.47
CA SER A 111 -8.84 27.72 -9.81
C SER A 111 -7.34 27.99 -9.63
N GLY A 112 -6.69 27.34 -8.67
CA GLY A 112 -5.26 27.51 -8.39
C GLY A 112 -4.30 26.75 -9.34
N LYS A 113 -4.77 26.26 -10.50
CA LYS A 113 -4.00 25.39 -11.41
C LYS A 113 -4.24 25.74 -12.88
N ASN A 114 -3.17 25.94 -13.66
CA ASN A 114 -3.25 26.17 -15.11
C ASN A 114 -4.00 25.07 -15.90
N ASN A 115 -4.01 23.83 -15.40
CA ASN A 115 -4.83 22.75 -15.95
C ASN A 115 -5.46 21.97 -14.79
N GLY A 116 -6.42 22.61 -14.12
CA GLY A 116 -7.08 22.11 -12.92
C GLY A 116 -7.57 20.66 -13.07
N TYR A 117 -8.28 20.36 -14.16
CA TYR A 117 -8.84 19.03 -14.38
C TYR A 117 -7.77 17.94 -14.56
N LYS A 118 -6.76 18.17 -15.43
CA LYS A 118 -5.65 17.20 -15.61
C LYS A 118 -4.80 17.04 -14.34
N SER A 119 -4.67 18.10 -13.54
CA SER A 119 -3.98 18.04 -12.25
C SER A 119 -4.78 17.24 -11.21
N LEU A 120 -6.11 17.41 -11.19
CA LEU A 120 -7.02 16.66 -10.34
C LEU A 120 -6.98 15.17 -10.67
N LEU A 121 -7.10 14.78 -11.95
CA LEU A 121 -7.02 13.37 -12.35
C LEU A 121 -5.72 12.71 -11.88
N ARG A 122 -4.58 13.40 -12.01
CA ARG A 122 -3.29 12.90 -11.51
C ARG A 122 -3.25 12.79 -9.99
N LEU A 123 -3.86 13.73 -9.26
CA LEU A 123 -4.00 13.65 -7.80
C LEU A 123 -4.80 12.41 -7.39
N LEU A 124 -5.94 12.18 -8.05
CA LEU A 124 -6.82 11.04 -7.76
C LEU A 124 -6.15 9.70 -8.10
N GLN A 125 -5.47 9.60 -9.23
CA GLN A 125 -4.71 8.39 -9.61
C GLN A 125 -3.64 8.04 -8.57
N ARG A 126 -2.90 9.05 -8.09
CA ARG A 126 -1.88 8.85 -7.03
C ARG A 126 -2.51 8.46 -5.71
N PHE A 127 -3.65 9.05 -5.35
CA PHE A 127 -4.41 8.65 -4.17
C PHE A 127 -4.82 7.18 -4.27
N SER A 128 -5.48 6.78 -5.36
CA SER A 128 -5.88 5.39 -5.61
C SER A 128 -4.71 4.42 -5.49
N HIS A 129 -3.58 4.71 -6.14
CA HIS A 129 -2.39 3.87 -6.09
C HIS A 129 -1.82 3.73 -4.66
N ARG A 130 -1.75 4.83 -3.90
CA ARG A 130 -1.22 4.80 -2.52
C ARG A 130 -2.09 3.97 -1.58
N HIS A 131 -3.39 3.90 -1.83
CA HIS A 131 -4.35 3.14 -1.03
C HIS A 131 -4.63 1.73 -1.60
N GLY A 132 -3.81 1.24 -2.53
CA GLY A 132 -3.91 -0.13 -3.05
C GLY A 132 -5.01 -0.33 -4.09
N PHE A 133 -5.67 0.73 -4.55
CA PHE A 133 -6.66 0.62 -5.62
C PHE A 133 -5.95 0.50 -6.97
N SER A 134 -5.81 -0.73 -7.44
CA SER A 134 -5.34 -1.05 -8.78
C SER A 134 -6.52 -1.30 -9.74
N ARG A 135 -6.26 -1.16 -11.04
CA ARG A 135 -7.24 -1.55 -12.06
C ARG A 135 -7.37 -3.08 -12.03
N GLN A 136 -8.54 -3.59 -11.65
CA GLN A 136 -8.87 -5.00 -11.80
C GLN A 136 -9.50 -5.23 -13.17
N ARG A 137 -9.20 -6.38 -13.78
CA ARG A 137 -9.93 -6.82 -14.97
C ARG A 137 -11.27 -7.40 -14.49
N PRO A 138 -12.38 -7.12 -15.17
CA PRO A 138 -13.64 -7.80 -14.88
C PRO A 138 -13.41 -9.31 -14.95
N GLY A 139 -13.78 -10.04 -13.90
CA GLY A 139 -13.86 -11.49 -13.96
C GLY A 139 -14.96 -11.90 -14.93
N LYS A 140 -14.81 -13.05 -15.61
CA LYS A 140 -15.87 -13.63 -16.46
C LYS A 140 -16.94 -14.38 -15.63
N LEU A 141 -17.06 -14.07 -14.35
CA LEU A 141 -18.00 -14.74 -13.45
C LEU A 141 -19.42 -14.36 -13.89
N LYS A 142 -20.28 -15.37 -14.07
CA LYS A 142 -21.67 -15.20 -14.51
C LYS A 142 -22.59 -14.77 -13.35
N LEU A 143 -22.14 -14.92 -12.11
CA LEU A 143 -22.87 -14.64 -10.89
C LEU A 143 -22.05 -13.72 -9.99
N LYS A 144 -22.75 -12.97 -9.15
CA LYS A 144 -22.14 -12.14 -8.10
C LYS A 144 -21.50 -13.02 -7.03
N GLN A 145 -20.50 -12.47 -6.33
CA GLN A 145 -19.75 -13.15 -5.30
C GLN A 145 -20.63 -13.56 -4.11
N ASP A 146 -21.59 -12.72 -3.72
CA ASP A 146 -22.54 -13.03 -2.63
C ASP A 146 -23.38 -14.28 -2.92
N VAL A 147 -23.86 -14.42 -4.17
CA VAL A 147 -24.59 -15.60 -4.63
C VAL A 147 -23.67 -16.82 -4.65
N LEU A 148 -22.45 -16.67 -5.16
CA LEU A 148 -21.47 -17.77 -5.22
C LEU A 148 -21.07 -18.26 -3.82
N ASP A 149 -20.86 -17.33 -2.88
CA ASP A 149 -20.52 -17.65 -1.49
C ASP A 149 -21.70 -18.36 -0.81
N SER A 150 -22.93 -17.88 -1.03
CA SER A 150 -24.14 -18.53 -0.52
C SER A 150 -24.31 -19.95 -1.06
N MET A 151 -24.18 -20.14 -2.38
CA MET A 151 -24.25 -21.46 -3.02
C MET A 151 -23.16 -22.40 -2.50
N ARG A 152 -21.94 -21.88 -2.32
CA ARG A 152 -20.82 -22.65 -1.77
C ARG A 152 -21.08 -23.09 -0.33
N GLU A 153 -21.61 -22.21 0.51
CA GLU A 153 -21.94 -22.54 1.90
C GLU A 153 -23.07 -23.58 1.99
N GLU A 154 -24.12 -23.41 1.18
CA GLU A 154 -25.24 -24.34 1.13
C GLU A 154 -24.79 -25.72 0.65
N PHE A 155 -24.00 -25.78 -0.43
CA PHE A 155 -23.41 -27.02 -0.92
C PHE A 155 -22.51 -27.67 0.13
N ALA A 156 -21.65 -26.90 0.81
CA ALA A 156 -20.77 -27.43 1.86
C ALA A 156 -21.56 -28.02 3.02
N LYS A 157 -22.62 -27.34 3.47
CA LYS A 157 -23.53 -27.84 4.52
C LYS A 157 -24.18 -29.15 4.11
N GLU A 158 -24.74 -29.22 2.91
CA GLU A 158 -25.41 -30.42 2.42
C GLU A 158 -24.42 -31.58 2.22
N PHE A 159 -23.25 -31.31 1.64
CA PHE A 159 -22.20 -32.30 1.49
C PHE A 159 -21.75 -32.87 2.84
N HIS A 160 -21.51 -32.00 3.82
CA HIS A 160 -21.10 -32.47 5.16
C HIS A 160 -22.21 -33.24 5.86
N ARG A 161 -23.48 -32.85 5.70
CA ARG A 161 -24.63 -33.58 6.25
C ARG A 161 -24.77 -34.98 5.66
N GLN A 162 -24.68 -35.09 4.33
CA GLN A 162 -24.91 -36.35 3.62
C GLN A 162 -23.77 -37.35 3.81
N TYR A 163 -22.53 -36.85 3.89
CA TYR A 163 -21.35 -37.71 3.93
C TYR A 163 -20.65 -37.71 5.31
N GLU A 164 -21.33 -37.26 6.37
CA GLU A 164 -20.75 -37.17 7.73
C GLU A 164 -20.18 -38.51 8.21
N THR A 165 -20.91 -39.60 7.94
CA THR A 165 -20.60 -40.96 8.40
C THR A 165 -19.48 -41.64 7.61
N TYR A 166 -19.09 -41.09 6.45
CA TYR A 166 -18.02 -41.65 5.64
C TYR A 166 -16.66 -41.20 6.15
N ASP A 167 -15.75 -42.16 6.32
CA ASP A 167 -14.37 -41.89 6.70
C ASP A 167 -13.69 -40.94 5.71
N LYS A 168 -12.84 -40.06 6.24
CA LYS A 168 -12.16 -39.04 5.43
C LYS A 168 -11.22 -39.66 4.39
N ASN A 169 -10.68 -40.86 4.63
CA ASN A 169 -9.79 -41.53 3.68
C ASN A 169 -10.51 -42.04 2.43
N ASN A 170 -11.86 -42.06 2.44
CA ASN A 170 -12.69 -42.49 1.32
C ASN A 170 -13.25 -41.30 0.50
N ARG A 171 -12.74 -40.08 0.72
CA ARG A 171 -13.17 -38.86 0.01
C ARG A 171 -12.10 -38.46 -1.01
N TYR A 172 -12.36 -38.74 -2.28
CA TYR A 172 -11.44 -38.43 -3.37
C TYR A 172 -11.91 -37.19 -4.12
N ASN A 173 -10.99 -36.26 -4.40
CA ASN A 173 -11.25 -35.18 -5.34
C ASN A 173 -11.06 -35.71 -6.76
N VAL A 174 -12.01 -35.42 -7.65
CA VAL A 174 -11.93 -35.79 -9.07
C VAL A 174 -12.19 -34.54 -9.88
N ASP A 175 -11.18 -34.08 -10.62
CA ASP A 175 -11.29 -32.96 -11.55
C ASP A 175 -10.52 -33.26 -12.86
N GLU A 176 -11.05 -32.74 -13.96
CA GLU A 176 -10.41 -32.88 -15.27
C GLU A 176 -9.32 -31.81 -15.44
N THR A 177 -8.06 -32.25 -15.51
CA THR A 177 -6.95 -31.37 -15.90
C THR A 177 -6.81 -31.37 -17.42
N GLY A 178 -7.08 -30.23 -18.05
CA GLY A 178 -6.89 -30.06 -19.50
C GLY A 178 -5.42 -30.20 -19.90
N ILE A 179 -5.11 -31.23 -20.70
CA ILE A 179 -3.79 -31.41 -21.31
C ILE A 179 -3.78 -30.69 -22.66
N PHE A 180 -2.94 -29.68 -22.81
CA PHE A 180 -2.73 -29.00 -24.08
C PHE A 180 -1.55 -29.64 -24.81
N TYR A 181 -1.79 -30.23 -25.97
CA TYR A 181 -0.72 -30.60 -26.88
C TYR A 181 -0.21 -29.33 -27.58
N GLU A 182 1.09 -29.03 -27.44
CA GLU A 182 1.75 -28.03 -28.27
C GLU A 182 1.80 -28.56 -29.71
N MET A 183 0.79 -28.22 -30.50
CA MET A 183 0.84 -28.48 -31.94
C MET A 183 1.85 -27.52 -32.58
N PRO A 184 2.85 -28.02 -33.33
CA PRO A 184 3.77 -27.15 -34.02
C PRO A 184 3.01 -26.25 -35.01
N PRO A 185 3.43 -24.98 -35.17
CA PRO A 185 2.74 -24.05 -36.05
C PRO A 185 2.69 -24.61 -37.48
N ARG A 186 1.51 -24.53 -38.10
CA ARG A 186 1.37 -24.85 -39.53
C ARG A 186 2.19 -23.81 -40.31
N ILE A 187 3.24 -24.27 -40.99
CA ILE A 187 3.93 -23.49 -42.00
C ILE A 187 2.91 -23.29 -43.13
N ILE A 188 2.54 -22.04 -43.41
CA ILE A 188 1.68 -21.64 -44.52
C ILE A 188 2.56 -21.18 -45.67
#